data_AF-A0A4Y2L9Z2-F1
#
_entry.id   AF-A0A4Y2L9Z2-F1
#
_cell.length_a   1.000
_cell.length_b   1.000
_cell.length_c   1.000
_cell.angle_alpha   90.00
_cell.angle_beta   90.00
_cell.angle_gamma   90.00
#
_symmetry.space_group_name_H-M   'P 1'
#
loop_
_entity.id
_entity.type
_entity.pdbx_description
1 polymer ?
#
loop_
_entity_poly.entity_id
_entity_poly.type
_entity_poly.pdbx_seq_one_letter_code
_entity_poly.pdbx_strand_id
1 'polypeptide(L)'
;MYDLKITKEMRTAATSARAKYMQYLESETSKEKTETKQLKRKALEEEIDLLKQKKMFLQTDLHQTNEKANDLAKEAEKSKDINLFIRSHELRKTISEKEIKINTLDVKLNEKSLELKDNLITSFMGFFSSIY
;
A
#
# COMPACT_ATOMS: atom_id res chain seq x y z
N MET A 1 -23.94 42.75 46.33
CA MET A 1 -23.56 42.25 45.00
C MET A 1 -22.46 43.18 44.50
N TYR A 2 -21.20 42.76 44.51
CA TYR A 2 -20.09 43.64 44.12
C TYR A 2 -20.09 43.85 42.62
N ASP A 3 -20.13 45.11 42.19
CA ASP A 3 -20.08 45.49 40.78
C ASP A 3 -18.62 45.45 40.30
N LEU A 4 -18.19 44.29 39.81
CA LEU A 4 -16.84 44.05 39.30
C LEU A 4 -16.72 44.67 37.90
N LYS A 5 -16.15 45.87 37.83
CA LYS A 5 -15.86 46.54 36.56
C LYS A 5 -14.79 45.78 35.78
N ILE A 6 -15.12 45.35 34.57
CA ILE A 6 -14.17 44.69 33.67
C ILE A 6 -13.07 45.67 33.27
N THR A 7 -11.87 45.44 33.79
CA THR A 7 -10.68 46.25 33.49
C THR A 7 -10.16 45.96 32.08
N LYS A 8 -9.34 46.87 31.55
CA LYS A 8 -8.70 46.70 30.24
C LYS A 8 -7.80 45.46 30.21
N GLU A 9 -7.09 45.21 31.31
CA GLU A 9 -6.21 44.05 31.48
C GLU A 9 -6.96 42.73 31.41
N MET A 10 -8.14 42.64 32.05
CA MET A 10 -9.00 41.44 31.95
C MET A 10 -9.42 41.17 30.50
N ARG A 11 -9.77 42.23 29.74
CA ARG A 11 -10.09 42.09 28.31
C ARG A 11 -8.89 41.61 27.51
N THR A 12 -7.72 42.21 27.70
CA THR A 12 -6.50 41.81 26.99
C THR A 12 -6.08 40.38 27.33
N ALA A 13 -6.17 39.98 28.60
CA ALA A 13 -5.89 38.61 29.02
C ALA A 13 -6.87 37.60 28.39
N ALA A 14 -8.18 37.91 28.39
CA ALA A 14 -9.19 37.07 27.75
C ALA A 14 -8.98 36.96 26.23
N THR A 15 -8.67 38.06 25.55
CA THR A 15 -8.35 38.05 24.11
C THR A 15 -7.08 37.26 23.82
N SER A 16 -6.03 37.40 24.63
CA SER A 16 -4.78 36.65 24.48
C SER A 16 -4.99 35.15 24.71
N ALA A 17 -5.73 34.77 25.75
CA ALA A 17 -6.08 33.38 26.02
C ALA A 17 -6.91 32.78 24.88
N ARG A 18 -7.89 33.53 24.36
CA ARG A 18 -8.68 33.11 23.19
C ARG A 18 -7.81 32.92 21.96
N ALA A 19 -6.90 33.84 21.66
CA ALA A 19 -6.01 33.74 20.51
C ALA A 19 -5.10 32.50 20.60
N LYS A 20 -4.49 32.25 21.77
CA LYS A 20 -3.68 31.05 22.01
C LYS A 20 -4.48 29.76 21.85
N TYR A 21 -5.71 29.74 22.35
CA TYR A 21 -6.59 28.58 22.22
C TYR A 21 -6.98 28.32 20.76
N MET A 22 -7.29 29.36 19.97
CA MET A 22 -7.58 29.20 18.54
C MET A 22 -6.36 28.67 17.77
N GLN A 23 -5.17 29.20 18.02
CA GLN A 23 -3.92 28.69 17.41
C GLN A 23 -3.67 27.22 17.77
N TYR A 24 -3.93 26.83 19.02
CA TYR A 24 -3.83 25.44 19.44
C TYR A 24 -4.79 24.54 18.65
N LEU A 25 -6.07 24.93 18.52
CA LEU A 25 -7.06 24.15 17.77
C LEU A 25 -6.69 24.00 16.29
N GLU A 26 -6.18 25.06 15.66
CA GLU A 26 -5.68 25.00 14.28
C GLU A 26 -4.49 24.04 14.14
N SER A 27 -3.59 24.04 15.13
CA SER A 27 -2.44 23.14 15.15
C SER A 27 -2.84 21.68 15.33
N GLU A 28 -3.78 21.38 16.24
CA GLU A 28 -4.28 20.01 16.46
C GLU A 28 -5.02 19.49 15.23
N THR A 29 -5.88 20.32 14.64
CA THR A 29 -6.59 19.98 13.40
C THR A 29 -5.62 19.71 12.25
N SER A 30 -4.51 20.46 12.20
CA SER A 30 -3.47 20.26 11.18
C SER A 30 -2.68 18.97 11.40
N LYS A 31 -2.30 18.66 12.65
CA LYS A 31 -1.59 17.42 13.00
C LYS A 31 -2.42 16.19 12.65
N GLU A 32 -3.70 16.17 13.02
CA GLU A 32 -4.60 15.04 12.77
C GLU A 32 -4.73 14.75 11.25
N LYS A 33 -4.81 15.81 10.42
CA LYS A 33 -4.81 15.68 8.96
C LYS A 33 -3.50 15.11 8.41
N THR A 34 -2.36 15.41 9.02
CA THR A 34 -1.07 14.86 8.59
C THR A 34 -0.86 13.41 9.04
N GLU A 35 -1.26 13.06 10.26
CA GLU A 35 -1.14 11.71 10.80
C GLU A 35 -2.02 10.72 10.05
N THR A 36 -3.28 11.08 9.79
CA THR A 36 -4.19 10.23 9.01
C THR A 36 -3.69 9.98 7.59
N LYS A 37 -3.08 10.97 6.94
CA LYS A 37 -2.43 10.79 5.62
C LYS A 37 -1.22 9.87 5.69
N GLN A 38 -0.37 10.01 6.70
CA GLN A 38 0.80 9.15 6.91
C GLN A 38 0.40 7.70 7.16
N LEU A 39 -0.64 7.46 7.97
CA LEU A 39 -1.15 6.11 8.24
C LEU A 39 -1.68 5.44 6.97
N LYS A 40 -2.45 6.16 6.16
CA LYS A 40 -2.94 5.65 4.86
C LYS A 40 -1.79 5.30 3.92
N ARG A 41 -0.77 6.16 3.85
CA ARG A 41 0.42 5.90 3.04
C ARG A 41 1.16 4.65 3.51
N LYS A 42 1.39 4.53 4.83
CA LYS A 42 2.09 3.38 5.41
C LYS A 42 1.34 2.07 5.15
N ALA A 43 0.02 2.07 5.33
CA ALA A 43 -0.81 0.89 5.03
C ALA A 43 -0.73 0.48 3.54
N LEU A 44 -0.65 1.45 2.64
CA LEU A 44 -0.53 1.19 1.21
C LEU A 44 0.87 0.68 0.82
N GLU A 45 1.93 1.20 1.45
CA GLU A 45 3.30 0.68 1.30
C GLU A 45 3.39 -0.77 1.80
N GLU A 46 2.79 -1.09 2.95
CA GLU A 46 2.71 -2.45 3.49
C GLU A 46 1.93 -3.40 2.56
N GLU A 47 0.80 -2.95 1.99
CA GLU A 47 0.04 -3.73 1.01
C GLU A 47 0.87 -4.04 -0.25
N ILE A 48 1.63 -3.07 -0.76
CA ILE A 48 2.53 -3.26 -1.91
C ILE A 48 3.60 -4.31 -1.60
N ASP A 49 4.21 -4.25 -0.41
CA ASP A 49 5.25 -5.20 -0.04
C ASP A 49 4.70 -6.62 0.16
N LEU A 50 3.51 -6.76 0.73
CA LEU A 50 2.79 -8.05 0.81
C LEU A 50 2.51 -8.62 -0.58
N LEU A 51 2.07 -7.79 -1.53
CA LEU A 51 1.81 -8.22 -2.91
C LEU A 51 3.11 -8.65 -3.62
N LYS A 52 4.22 -7.94 -3.42
CA LYS A 52 5.55 -8.34 -3.95
C LYS A 52 6.00 -9.68 -3.38
N GLN A 53 5.90 -9.88 -2.07
CA GLN A 53 6.26 -11.15 -1.43
C GLN A 53 5.42 -12.31 -1.98
N LYS A 54 4.10 -12.12 -2.09
CA LYS A 54 3.19 -13.11 -2.66
C LYS A 54 3.55 -13.46 -4.10
N LYS A 55 3.88 -12.46 -4.92
CA LYS A 55 4.34 -12.66 -6.30
C LYS A 55 5.63 -13.48 -6.35
N MET A 56 6.63 -13.12 -5.54
CA MET A 56 7.91 -13.83 -5.47
C MET A 56 7.74 -15.31 -5.08
N PHE A 57 6.88 -15.59 -4.12
CA PHE A 57 6.57 -16.96 -3.71
C PHE A 57 5.97 -17.77 -4.88
N LEU A 58 4.98 -17.21 -5.57
CA LEU A 58 4.35 -17.86 -6.73
C LEU A 58 5.32 -18.06 -7.90
N GLN A 59 6.24 -17.12 -8.14
CA GLN A 59 7.25 -17.26 -9.19
C GLN A 59 8.22 -18.41 -8.88
N THR A 60 8.64 -18.55 -7.63
CA THR A 60 9.53 -19.64 -7.19
C THR A 60 8.83 -20.99 -7.33
N ASP A 61 7.59 -21.09 -6.85
CA ASP A 61 6.77 -22.30 -6.95
C ASP A 61 6.43 -22.67 -8.41
N LEU A 62 6.17 -21.68 -9.27
CA LEU A 62 6.00 -21.89 -10.71
C LEU A 62 7.26 -22.47 -11.34
N HIS A 63 8.43 -21.89 -11.03
CA HIS A 63 9.71 -22.37 -11.57
C HIS A 63 9.96 -23.83 -11.20
N GLN A 64 9.82 -24.19 -9.92
CA GLN A 64 9.94 -25.56 -9.43
C GLN A 64 8.94 -26.52 -10.12
N THR A 65 7.68 -26.08 -10.28
CA THR A 65 6.65 -26.87 -10.97
C THR A 65 7.01 -27.09 -12.43
N ASN A 66 7.57 -26.08 -13.10
CA ASN A 66 7.98 -26.14 -14.49
C ASN A 66 9.19 -27.06 -14.71
N GLU A 67 10.20 -27.00 -13.83
CA GLU A 67 11.32 -27.94 -13.85
C GLU A 67 10.82 -29.38 -13.69
N LYS A 68 9.96 -29.63 -12.70
CA LYS A 68 9.35 -30.96 -12.50
C LYS A 68 8.57 -31.44 -13.72
N ALA A 69 7.79 -30.57 -14.36
CA ALA A 69 7.06 -30.92 -15.57
C ALA A 69 8.00 -31.28 -16.73
N ASN A 70 9.11 -30.57 -16.86
CA ASN A 70 10.13 -30.84 -17.88
C ASN A 70 10.89 -32.14 -17.61
N ASP A 71 11.24 -32.42 -16.36
CA ASP A 71 11.93 -33.66 -15.98
C ASP A 71 11.04 -34.88 -16.24
N LEU A 72 9.75 -34.79 -15.88
CA LEU A 72 8.77 -35.84 -16.19
C LEU A 72 8.61 -36.04 -17.70
N ALA A 73 8.65 -34.98 -18.51
CA ALA A 73 8.57 -35.09 -19.96
C ALA A 73 9.82 -35.78 -20.54
N LYS A 74 11.02 -35.40 -20.09
CA LYS A 74 12.28 -36.05 -20.50
C LYS A 74 12.30 -37.54 -20.11
N GLU A 75 11.84 -37.85 -18.91
CA GLU A 75 11.74 -39.23 -18.45
C GLU A 75 10.71 -40.03 -19.26
N ALA A 76 9.55 -39.43 -19.58
CA ALA A 76 8.54 -40.02 -20.44
C ALA A 76 9.09 -40.33 -21.84
N GLU A 77 9.87 -39.44 -22.44
CA GLU A 77 10.50 -39.67 -23.74
C GLU A 77 11.51 -40.82 -23.70
N LYS A 78 12.34 -40.88 -22.66
CA LYS A 78 13.34 -41.94 -22.47
C LYS A 78 12.71 -43.31 -22.23
N SER A 79 11.70 -43.36 -21.37
CA SER A 79 11.02 -44.60 -20.95
C SER A 79 9.88 -45.01 -21.87
N LYS A 80 9.40 -44.09 -22.72
CA LYS A 80 8.17 -44.21 -23.51
C LYS A 80 6.93 -44.44 -22.65
N ASP A 81 6.92 -43.95 -21.41
CA ASP A 81 5.80 -44.07 -20.49
C ASP A 81 4.79 -42.92 -20.68
N ILE A 82 3.62 -43.27 -21.20
CA ILE A 82 2.52 -42.34 -21.45
C ILE A 82 1.94 -41.73 -20.15
N ASN A 83 2.03 -42.44 -19.02
CA ASN A 83 1.49 -41.93 -17.75
C ASN A 83 2.32 -40.74 -17.25
N LEU A 84 3.63 -40.77 -17.44
CA LEU A 84 4.51 -39.64 -17.13
C LEU A 84 4.20 -38.43 -18.01
N PHE A 85 3.86 -38.66 -19.27
CA PHE A 85 3.42 -37.60 -20.18
C PHE A 85 2.12 -36.93 -19.72
N ILE A 86 1.12 -37.73 -19.31
CA ILE A 86 -0.14 -37.22 -18.76
C ILE A 86 0.12 -36.37 -17.52
N ARG A 87 0.96 -36.86 -16.59
CA ARG A 87 1.30 -36.14 -15.37
C ARG A 87 2.07 -34.84 -15.64
N SER A 88 3.01 -34.83 -16.57
CA SER A 88 3.70 -33.61 -17.01
C SER A 88 2.70 -32.59 -17.57
N HIS A 89 1.76 -33.04 -18.40
CA HIS A 89 0.73 -32.19 -18.98
C HIS A 89 -0.23 -31.60 -17.92
N GLU A 90 -0.62 -32.37 -16.91
CA GLU A 90 -1.39 -31.86 -15.77
C GLU A 90 -0.66 -30.71 -15.05
N LEU A 91 0.64 -30.88 -14.79
CA LEU A 91 1.45 -29.81 -14.19
C LEU A 91 1.51 -28.57 -15.08
N ARG A 92 1.57 -28.73 -16.42
CA ARG A 92 1.54 -27.60 -17.36
C ARG A 92 0.24 -26.79 -17.28
N LYS A 93 -0.91 -27.43 -17.04
CA LYS A 93 -2.16 -26.71 -16.78
C LYS A 93 -2.05 -25.85 -15.52
N THR A 94 -1.52 -26.41 -14.44
CA THR A 94 -1.29 -25.67 -13.19
C THR A 94 -0.31 -24.51 -13.37
N ILE A 95 0.72 -24.67 -14.21
CA ILE A 95 1.66 -23.59 -14.55
C ILE A 95 0.92 -22.44 -15.22
N SER A 96 0.11 -22.70 -16.25
CA SER A 96 -0.67 -21.65 -16.92
C SER A 96 -1.62 -20.91 -15.97
N GLU A 97 -2.25 -21.61 -15.03
CA GLU A 97 -3.07 -20.97 -14.00
C GLU A 97 -2.25 -20.06 -13.06
N LYS A 98 -1.04 -20.49 -12.68
CA LYS A 98 -0.12 -19.70 -11.85
C LYS A 98 0.39 -18.46 -12.61
N GLU A 99 0.68 -18.58 -13.90
CA GLU A 99 1.07 -17.44 -14.76
C GLU A 99 0.00 -16.36 -14.80
N ILE A 100 -1.26 -16.76 -14.98
CA ILE A 100 -2.41 -15.82 -14.96
C ILE A 100 -2.50 -15.12 -13.60
N LYS A 101 -2.32 -15.84 -12.49
CA LYS A 101 -2.32 -15.26 -11.13
C LYS A 101 -1.17 -14.27 -10.95
N ILE A 102 0.03 -14.58 -11.44
CA ILE A 102 1.19 -13.67 -11.40
C ILE A 102 0.90 -12.40 -12.20
N ASN A 103 0.39 -12.52 -13.42
CA ASN A 103 0.01 -11.37 -14.26
C ASN A 103 -1.05 -10.51 -13.59
N THR A 104 -2.03 -11.13 -12.92
CA THR A 104 -3.04 -10.41 -12.13
C THR A 104 -2.43 -9.63 -10.97
N LEU A 105 -1.43 -10.21 -10.28
CA LEU A 105 -0.70 -9.51 -9.22
C LEU A 105 0.13 -8.35 -9.77
N ASP A 106 0.69 -8.48 -10.96
CA ASP A 106 1.43 -7.41 -11.62
C ASP A 106 0.56 -6.19 -11.94
N VAL A 107 -0.65 -6.42 -12.45
CA VAL A 107 -1.63 -5.34 -12.67
C VAL A 107 -1.96 -4.66 -11.34
N LYS A 108 -2.28 -5.43 -10.29
CA LYS A 108 -2.60 -4.87 -8.95
C LYS A 108 -1.44 -4.08 -8.34
N LEU A 109 -0.20 -4.56 -8.50
CA LEU A 109 1.00 -3.86 -8.03
C LEU A 109 1.18 -2.53 -8.75
N ASN A 110 0.92 -2.49 -10.06
CA ASN A 110 0.99 -1.24 -10.83
C ASN A 110 -0.09 -0.25 -10.39
N GLU A 111 -1.33 -0.70 -10.21
CA GLU A 111 -2.44 0.14 -9.70
C GLU A 111 -2.09 0.75 -8.34
N LYS A 112 -1.64 -0.07 -7.38
CA LYS A 112 -1.25 0.40 -6.04
C LYS A 112 -0.04 1.33 -6.07
N SER A 113 0.93 1.07 -6.94
CA SER A 113 2.09 1.93 -7.12
C SER A 113 1.71 3.29 -7.70
N LEU A 114 0.69 3.34 -8.58
CA LEU A 114 0.14 4.58 -9.11
C LEU A 114 -0.60 5.36 -8.00
N GLU A 115 -1.44 4.69 -7.23
CA GLU A 115 -2.15 5.27 -6.08
C GLU A 115 -1.18 5.91 -5.07
N LEU A 116 -0.03 5.25 -4.81
CA LEU A 116 1.02 5.81 -3.95
C LEU A 116 1.60 7.11 -4.52
N LYS A 117 1.88 7.15 -5.83
CA LYS A 117 2.43 8.33 -6.51
C LYS A 117 1.43 9.50 -6.49
N ASP A 118 0.15 9.22 -6.73
CA ASP A 118 -0.89 10.25 -6.71
C ASP A 118 -1.06 10.86 -5.31
N ASN A 119 -0.96 10.04 -4.26
CA ASN A 119 -0.98 10.49 -2.87
C ASN A 119 0.23 11.38 -2.52
N LEU A 120 1.41 11.07 -3.05
CA LEU A 120 2.63 11.88 -2.91
C LEU A 120 2.48 13.24 -3.60
N ILE A 121 1.97 13.26 -4.84
CA ILE A 121 1.74 14.50 -5.60
C ILE A 121 0.73 15.40 -4.88
N THR A 122 -0.39 14.82 -4.43
CA THR A 122 -1.43 15.56 -3.70
C THR A 122 -0.90 16.16 -2.39
N SER A 123 -0.05 15.42 -1.66
CA SER A 123 0.58 15.95 -0.44
C SER A 123 1.55 17.09 -0.75
N PHE A 124 2.32 16.99 -1.82
CA PHE A 124 3.24 18.03 -2.25
C PHE A 124 2.48 19.30 -2.66
N MET A 125 1.46 19.19 -3.53
CA MET A 125 0.63 20.33 -3.94
C MET A 125 -0.04 21.03 -2.75
N GLY A 126 -0.59 20.25 -1.81
CA GLY A 126 -1.19 20.80 -0.59
C GLY A 126 -0.20 21.56 0.30
N PHE A 127 1.08 21.17 0.31
CA PHE A 127 2.13 21.90 1.02
C PHE A 127 2.42 23.26 0.37
N PHE A 128 2.52 23.34 -0.96
CA PHE A 128 2.72 24.62 -1.66
C PHE A 128 1.55 25.58 -1.47
N SER A 129 0.30 25.10 -1.53
CA SER A 129 -0.88 25.92 -1.28
C SER A 129 -1.00 26.41 0.17
N SER A 130 -0.23 25.87 1.11
CA SER A 130 -0.18 26.35 2.49
C SER A 130 0.94 27.37 2.75
N ILE A 131 1.87 27.54 1.79
CA ILE A 131 3.02 28.43 1.91
C ILE A 131 2.79 29.78 1.18
N TYR A 132 1.86 29.82 0.23
CA TYR A 132 1.42 31.01 -0.51
C TYR A 132 0.01 31.41 -0.09
#